data_AF-A0A7W0R345-F1
#
_entry.id   AF-A0A7W0R345-F1
#
_cell.length_a   1.000
_cell.length_b   1.000
_cell.length_c   1.000
_cell.angle_alpha   90.00
_cell.angle_beta   90.00
_cell.angle_gamma   90.00
#
_symmetry.space_group_name_H-M   'P 1'
#
loop_
_entity.id
_entity.type
_entity.pdbx_description
1 polymer ?
#
loop_
_entity_poly.entity_id
_entity_poly.type
_entity_poly.pdbx_seq_one_letter_code
_entity_poly.pdbx_strand_id
1 'polypeptide(L)' 'MASVQTEVLVIGGGATGAGVAWDAATRGFQTILVERKDLAEGTTGRFHGLLHSGGRYAVKDRLAAEECIHE' A
#
# COMPACT_ATOMS: atom_id res chain seq x y z
N MET A 1 -27.66 1.77 16.08
CA MET A 1 -26.31 1.92 15.49
C MET A 1 -26.48 2.08 14.00
N ALA A 2 -25.72 2.98 13.37
CA ALA A 2 -25.68 3.05 11.91
C ALA A 2 -24.84 1.89 11.38
N SER A 3 -25.35 1.16 10.39
CA SER A 3 -24.59 0.16 9.64
C SER A 3 -24.24 0.75 8.28
N VAL A 4 -23.07 0.38 7.76
CA VAL A 4 -22.64 0.71 6.40
C VAL A 4 -22.34 -0.60 5.69
N GLN A 5 -22.77 -0.72 4.43
CA GLN A 5 -22.54 -1.87 3.57
C GLN A 5 -21.55 -1.50 2.46
N THR A 6 -20.70 -2.45 2.09
CA THR A 6 -19.69 -2.30 1.04
C THR A 6 -19.39 -3.70 0.48
N GLU A 7 -18.90 -3.78 -0.75
CA GLU A 7 -18.43 -5.04 -1.34
C GLU A 7 -17.01 -5.36 -0.90
N VAL A 8 -16.17 -4.34 -0.74
CA VAL A 8 -14.77 -4.47 -0.27
C VAL A 8 -14.52 -3.53 0.91
N LEU A 9 -14.09 -4.09 2.04
CA LEU A 9 -13.58 -3.34 3.18
C LEU A 9 -12.06 -3.47 3.26
N VAL A 10 -11.35 -2.36 3.13
CA VAL A 10 -9.90 -2.30 3.31
C VAL A 10 -9.57 -1.73 4.69
N ILE A 11 -8.77 -2.46 5.47
CA ILE A 11 -8.35 -2.05 6.82
C ILE A 11 -6.87 -1.66 6.77
N GLY A 12 -6.60 -0.38 7.04
CA GLY A 12 -5.27 0.24 7.01
C GLY A 12 -5.10 1.21 5.84
N GLY A 13 -4.78 2.46 6.13
CA GLY A 13 -4.57 3.58 5.20
C GLY A 13 -3.11 3.86 4.87
N GLY A 14 -2.23 2.84 4.93
CA GLY A 14 -0.88 2.90 4.37
C GLY A 14 -0.88 2.74 2.84
N ALA A 15 0.30 2.81 2.22
CA ALA A 15 0.46 2.71 0.76
C ALA A 15 -0.22 1.46 0.16
N THR A 16 -0.04 0.30 0.81
CA THR A 16 -0.67 -0.96 0.37
C THR A 16 -2.19 -0.88 0.41
N GLY A 17 -2.78 -0.45 1.52
CA GLY A 17 -4.23 -0.38 1.65
C GLY A 17 -4.85 0.68 0.74
N ALA A 18 -4.21 1.84 0.60
CA ALA A 18 -4.63 2.87 -0.34
C ALA A 18 -4.60 2.37 -1.79
N GLY A 19 -3.52 1.67 -2.18
CA GLY A 19 -3.41 1.06 -3.51
C GLY A 19 -4.49 0.01 -3.78
N VAL A 20 -4.76 -0.87 -2.82
CA VAL A 20 -5.83 -1.88 -2.91
C VAL A 20 -7.20 -1.23 -3.01
N ALA A 21 -7.49 -0.21 -2.18
CA ALA A 21 -8.77 0.49 -2.22
C ALA A 21 -8.98 1.22 -3.56
N TRP A 22 -7.92 1.80 -4.12
CA TRP A 22 -7.95 2.44 -5.43
C TRP A 22 -8.18 1.44 -6.56
N ASP A 23 -7.44 0.33 -6.60
CA ASP A 23 -7.63 -0.72 -7.62
C ASP A 23 -9.07 -1.28 -7.56
N ALA A 24 -9.57 -1.62 -6.37
CA ALA A 24 -10.93 -2.09 -6.20
C ALA A 24 -11.99 -1.06 -6.65
N ALA A 25 -11.82 0.22 -6.27
CA ALA A 25 -12.73 1.28 -6.67
C ALA A 25 -12.71 1.51 -8.20
N THR A 26 -11.54 1.50 -8.84
CA THR A 26 -11.43 1.67 -10.31
C THR A 26 -12.03 0.51 -11.10
N ARG A 27 -12.11 -0.68 -10.50
CA ARG A 27 -12.83 -1.84 -11.06
C ARG A 27 -14.34 -1.81 -10.82
N GLY A 28 -14.86 -0.79 -10.12
CA GLY A 28 -16.29 -0.56 -9.93
C GLY A 28 -16.88 -1.14 -8.64
N PHE A 29 -16.07 -1.70 -7.73
CA PHE A 29 -16.57 -2.20 -6.46
C PHE A 29 -16.88 -1.06 -5.49
N GLN A 30 -18.02 -1.16 -4.77
CA GLN A 30 -18.27 -0.34 -3.60
C GLN A 30 -17.22 -0.67 -2.53
N THR A 31 -16.28 0.25 -2.34
CA THR A 31 -15.09 0.05 -1.51
C THR A 31 -15.05 1.08 -0.39
N ILE A 32 -14.84 0.62 0.84
CA ILE A 32 -14.59 1.47 2.01
C ILE A 32 -13.19 1.17 2.54
N LEU A 33 -12.40 2.22 2.78
CA LEU A 33 -11.15 2.13 3.51
C LEU A 33 -11.32 2.71 4.91
N VAL A 34 -10.83 2.00 5.91
CA VAL A 34 -10.78 2.48 7.29
C VAL A 34 -9.34 2.51 7.79
N GLU A 35 -8.96 3.61 8.43
CA GLU A 35 -7.67 3.78 9.11
C GLU A 35 -7.95 4.15 10.56
N ARG A 36 -7.15 3.61 11.47
CA ARG A 36 -7.26 3.88 12.91
C ARG A 36 -6.88 5.33 13.22
N LYS A 37 -5.96 5.91 12.46
CA LYS A 37 -5.47 7.28 12.66
C LYS A 37 -5.54 8.10 11.37
N ASP A 38 -4.53 8.93 11.08
CA ASP A 38 -4.46 9.63 9.79
C ASP A 38 -3.86 8.75 8.69
N LEU A 39 -4.15 9.09 7.44
CA LEU A 39 -3.61 8.37 6.28
C LEU A 39 -2.08 8.41 6.30
N ALA A 40 -1.47 7.29 5.92
CA ALA A 40 -0.03 7.10 5.90
C ALA A 40 0.71 7.28 7.25
N GLU A 41 0.07 7.41 8.41
CA GLU A 41 0.78 7.66 9.68
C GLU A 41 1.71 6.50 10.14
N GLY A 42 1.49 5.30 9.61
CA GLY A 42 2.30 4.10 9.85
C GLY A 42 3.65 4.11 9.13
N THR A 43 4.11 2.92 8.71
CA THR A 43 5.40 2.76 8.00
C THR A 43 5.49 3.63 6.74
N THR A 44 4.38 3.79 6.01
CA THR A 44 4.32 4.61 4.80
C THR A 44 4.70 6.08 5.03
N GLY A 45 4.43 6.67 6.19
CA GLY A 45 4.82 8.05 6.50
C GLY A 45 6.19 8.16 7.16
N ARG A 46 6.84 7.02 7.48
CA ARG A 46 8.11 6.93 8.22
C ARG A 46 9.22 6.30 7.37
N PHE A 47 9.26 6.66 6.10
CA PHE A 47 10.26 6.24 5.14
C PHE A 47 11.18 7.41 4.75
N HIS A 48 12.21 7.13 3.97
CA HIS A 48 13.19 8.14 3.56
C HIS A 48 12.68 9.12 2.49
N GLY A 49 11.44 8.99 2.01
CA GLY A 49 10.93 9.85 0.93
C GLY A 49 11.49 9.54 -0.46
N LEU A 50 12.16 8.40 -0.64
CA LEU A 50 12.89 8.06 -1.87
C LEU A 50 12.37 6.78 -2.51
N LEU A 51 12.07 6.84 -3.80
CA LEU A 51 12.02 5.68 -4.68
C LEU A 51 13.44 5.40 -5.16
N HIS A 52 14.03 4.30 -4.70
CA HIS A 52 15.40 3.92 -5.02
C HIS A 52 15.45 2.51 -5.62
N SER A 53 16.39 2.25 -6.51
CA SER A 53 16.55 0.99 -7.27
C SER A 53 17.02 -0.23 -6.44
N GLY A 54 16.94 -0.15 -5.11
CA GLY A 54 17.44 -1.23 -4.27
C GLY A 54 18.95 -1.56 -4.38
N GLY A 55 19.82 -0.73 -4.97
CA GLY A 55 21.19 -1.14 -5.35
C GLY A 55 22.06 -1.87 -4.31
N ARG A 56 21.81 -1.67 -3.01
CA ARG A 56 22.42 -2.44 -1.92
C ARG A 56 22.10 -3.94 -1.94
N TYR A 57 20.99 -4.35 -2.56
CA TYR A 57 20.56 -5.73 -2.67
C TYR A 57 21.43 -6.51 -3.65
N ALA A 58 21.97 -5.87 -4.69
CA ALA A 58 22.81 -6.53 -5.72
C ALA A 58 24.00 -7.32 -5.15
N VAL A 59 24.50 -6.95 -3.96
CA VAL A 59 25.65 -7.60 -3.31
C VAL A 59 25.26 -8.67 -2.28
N LYS A 60 24.05 -8.65 -1.73
CA LYS A 60 23.66 -9.47 -0.56
C LYS A 60 22.38 -10.27 -0.76
N ASP A 61 21.55 -9.87 -1.72
CA ASP A 61 20.23 -10.43 -1.95
C ASP A 61 19.88 -10.33 -3.45
N ARG A 62 20.19 -11.40 -4.18
CA ARG A 62 19.99 -11.47 -5.63
C ARG A 62 18.52 -11.39 -6.02
N LEU A 63 17.63 -12.04 -5.26
CA LEU A 63 16.21 -12.09 -5.59
C LEU A 63 15.60 -10.69 -5.44
N ALA A 64 15.86 -10.01 -4.32
CA ALA A 64 15.39 -8.64 -4.13
C ALA A 64 15.96 -7.68 -5.19
N ALA A 65 17.21 -7.89 -5.62
CA ALA A 65 17.80 -7.09 -6.69
C ALA A 65 17.12 -7.30 -8.06
N GLU A 66 16.76 -8.54 -8.40
CA GLU A 66 16.04 -8.89 -9.63
C GLU A 66 14.59 -8.36 -9.62
N GLU A 67 13.93 -8.33 -8.46
CA GLU A 67 12.61 -7.71 -8.31
C GLU A 67 12.69 -6.18 -8.46
N CYS A 68 13.62 -5.53 -7.75
CA CYS A 68 13.78 -4.06 -7.79
C CYS A 68 14.13 -3.48 -9.18
N ILE A 69 14.74 -4.25 -10.08
CA ILE A 69 15.03 -3.79 -11.45
C ILE A 69 13.84 -3.96 -12.39
N HIS A 70 12.88 -4.81 -12.04
CA HIS A 70 11.69 -5.06 -12.84
C HIS A 70 10.55 -4.09 -12.54
N GLU A 71 10.45 -3.64 -11.28
CA GLU A 71 9.54 -2.56 -10.83
C GLU A 71 9.87 -1.20 -11.46
#